data_AF-C4V865-F1
#
_entry.id   AF-C4V865-F1
#
_cell.length_a   1.000
_cell.length_b   1.000
_cell.length_c   1.000
_cell.angle_alpha   90.00
_cell.angle_beta   90.00
_cell.angle_gamma   90.00
#
_symmetry.space_group_name_H-M   'P 1'
#
loop_
_entity.id
_entity.type
_entity.pdbx_description
1 polymer ?
#
loop_
_entity_poly.entity_id
_entity_poly.type
_entity_poly.pdbx_seq_one_letter_code
_entity_poly.pdbx_strand_id
1 'polypeptide(L)'
;MKEIINHIIVKFLNCNGFDLADKKAVLLINEALDLYISSILKILNSHTFHSRKQCANIWDFVSLLNFKNLKIENNIKPVLYPSVQKNNIEEFKSPLSTYLERYIHIYDFMPSFPPTHTFRQTYIKNKEKEDRSQKVKTRLEQSLRAEKNLLRLIKGSGSLPSFVNYLHKK
;
A
#
# COMPACT_ATOMS: atom_id res chain seq x y z
N MET A 1 17.84 16.09 16.89
CA MET A 1 17.00 17.04 17.68
C MET A 1 17.75 17.55 18.91
N LYS A 2 18.07 16.70 19.90
CA LYS A 2 18.81 17.13 21.11
C LYS A 2 20.15 17.83 20.82
N GLU A 3 20.92 17.33 19.86
CA GLU A 3 22.18 17.96 19.43
C GLU A 3 21.98 19.34 18.78
N ILE A 4 20.87 19.53 18.06
CA ILE A 4 20.52 20.81 17.43
C ILE A 4 20.12 21.82 18.50
N ILE A 5 19.33 21.40 19.49
CA ILE A 5 18.94 22.24 20.63
C ILE A 5 20.19 22.65 21.42
N ASN A 6 21.10 21.71 21.69
CA ASN A 6 22.41 21.99 22.29
C ASN A 6 23.18 23.04 21.50
N HIS A 7 23.30 22.88 20.19
CA HIS A 7 23.98 23.85 19.33
C HIS A 7 23.33 25.24 19.39
N ILE A 8 22.00 25.32 19.44
CA ILE A 8 21.26 26.58 19.58
C ILE A 8 21.56 27.23 20.94
N ILE A 9 21.51 26.47 22.03
CA ILE A 9 21.81 26.98 23.38
C ILE A 9 23.23 27.51 23.46
N VAL A 10 24.21 26.74 22.96
CA VAL A 10 25.62 27.17 22.94
C VAL A 10 25.80 28.45 22.12
N LYS A 11 25.13 28.55 20.96
CA LYS A 11 25.14 29.77 20.16
C LYS A 11 24.54 30.96 20.93
N PHE A 12 23.44 30.77 21.65
CA PHE A 12 22.84 31.81 22.49
C PHE A 12 23.75 32.23 23.65
N LEU A 13 24.40 31.28 24.32
CA LEU A 13 25.36 31.56 25.40
C LEU A 13 26.55 32.37 24.87
N ASN A 14 27.10 31.98 23.72
CA ASN A 14 28.18 32.72 23.07
C ASN A 14 27.76 34.13 22.66
N CYS A 15 26.53 34.32 22.14
CA CYS A 15 26.01 35.65 21.80
C CYS A 15 25.86 36.58 23.01
N ASN A 16 25.68 36.02 24.21
CA ASN A 16 25.56 36.77 25.47
C ASN A 16 26.92 36.95 26.19
N GLY A 17 28.03 36.49 25.60
CA GLY A 17 29.38 36.67 26.14
C GLY A 17 29.79 35.66 27.22
N PHE A 18 29.17 34.48 27.27
CA PHE A 18 29.61 33.41 28.17
C PHE A 18 30.74 32.59 27.54
N ASP A 19 31.93 32.65 28.14
CA ASP A 19 33.10 31.88 27.68
C ASP A 19 33.13 30.43 28.21
N LEU A 20 32.53 30.20 29.39
CA LEU A 20 32.47 28.90 30.05
C LEU A 20 31.04 28.62 30.51
N ALA A 21 30.59 27.38 30.28
CA ALA A 21 29.29 26.91 30.74
C ALA A 21 29.40 25.50 31.33
N ASP A 22 28.77 25.29 32.48
CA ASP A 22 28.72 23.97 33.10
C ASP A 22 27.87 23.01 32.26
N LYS A 23 28.48 21.87 31.87
CA LYS A 23 27.81 20.85 31.05
C LYS A 23 26.51 20.35 31.68
N LYS A 24 26.46 20.23 33.02
CA LYS A 24 25.25 19.82 33.75
C LYS A 24 24.14 20.86 33.66
N ALA A 25 24.48 22.15 33.76
CA ALA A 25 23.51 23.23 33.63
C ALA A 25 22.91 23.27 32.22
N VAL A 26 23.74 23.11 31.18
CA VAL A 26 23.27 23.03 29.79
C VAL A 26 22.31 21.85 29.60
N LEU A 27 22.60 20.68 30.16
CA LEU A 27 21.70 19.52 30.09
C LEU A 27 20.36 19.79 30.77
N LEU A 28 20.35 20.37 31.96
CA LEU A 28 19.11 20.74 32.66
C LEU A 28 18.29 21.76 31.88
N ILE A 29 18.94 22.73 31.22
CA ILE A 29 18.27 23.70 30.36
C ILE A 29 17.60 22.99 29.17
N ASN A 30 18.24 22.00 28.55
CA ASN A 30 17.61 21.23 27.49
C ASN A 30 16.35 20.50 27.98
N GLU A 31 16.44 19.83 29.12
CA GLU A 31 15.30 19.11 29.69
C GLU A 31 14.15 20.07 30.05
N ALA A 32 14.48 21.22 30.64
CA ALA A 32 13.52 22.27 30.93
C ALA A 32 12.86 22.82 29.65
N LEU A 33 13.63 23.02 28.57
CA LEU A 33 13.11 23.46 27.27
C LEU A 33 12.19 22.40 26.63
N ASP A 34 12.56 21.13 26.67
CA ASP A 34 11.72 20.04 26.15
C ASP A 34 10.39 19.96 26.92
N LEU A 35 10.44 20.07 28.26
CA LEU A 35 9.25 20.13 29.10
C LEU A 35 8.40 21.38 28.81
N TYR A 36 9.05 22.53 28.60
CA TYR A 36 8.36 23.77 28.28
C TYR A 36 7.65 23.69 26.92
N ILE A 37 8.32 23.21 25.88
CA ILE A 37 7.75 23.04 24.53
C ILE A 37 6.59 22.05 24.57
N SER A 38 6.77 20.90 25.23
CA SER A 38 5.70 19.90 25.35
C SER A 38 4.50 20.43 26.11
N SER A 39 4.69 21.29 27.12
CA SER A 39 3.59 21.96 27.83
C SER A 39 2.79 22.88 26.90
N ILE A 40 3.47 23.66 26.05
CA ILE A 40 2.82 24.57 25.09
C ILE A 40 2.03 23.76 24.08
N LEU A 41 2.62 22.69 23.53
CA LEU A 41 1.95 21.83 22.56
C LEU A 41 0.72 21.14 23.14
N LYS A 42 0.76 20.71 24.41
CA LYS A 42 -0.41 20.13 25.09
C LYS A 42 -1.55 21.14 25.23
N ILE A 43 -1.23 22.38 25.64
CA ILE A 43 -2.23 23.45 25.79
C ILE A 43 -2.83 23.78 24.43
N LEU A 44 -1.98 23.93 23.41
CA LEU A 44 -2.42 24.23 22.05
C LEU A 44 -3.29 23.11 21.47
N ASN A 45 -2.92 21.84 21.69
CA ASN A 45 -3.72 20.69 21.27
C ASN A 45 -5.08 20.63 22.00
N SER A 46 -5.12 21.00 23.28
CA SER A 46 -6.37 21.13 24.02
C SER A 46 -7.26 22.23 23.42
N HIS A 47 -6.71 23.40 23.10
CA HIS A 47 -7.48 24.48 22.46
C HIS A 47 -8.00 24.09 21.06
N THR A 48 -7.19 23.41 20.24
CA THR A 48 -7.65 22.91 18.93
C THR A 48 -8.74 21.87 19.07
N PHE A 49 -8.61 20.97 20.04
CA PHE A 49 -9.63 19.96 20.31
C PHE A 49 -10.95 20.57 20.79
N HIS A 50 -10.90 21.55 21.71
CA HIS A 50 -12.09 22.28 22.18
C HIS A 50 -12.79 23.05 21.06
N SER A 51 -12.03 23.57 20.09
CA SER A 51 -12.58 24.23 18.92
C SER A 51 -13.00 23.27 17.79
N ARG A 52 -12.86 21.95 17.99
CA ARG A 52 -13.11 20.89 17.00
C ARG A 52 -12.35 21.09 15.68
N LYS A 53 -11.23 21.80 15.71
CA LYS A 53 -10.36 22.01 14.56
C LYS A 53 -9.31 20.91 14.51
N GLN A 54 -8.99 20.45 13.29
CA GLN A 54 -7.90 19.48 13.07
C GLN A 54 -6.52 20.14 13.14
N CYS A 55 -6.42 21.45 12.87
CA CYS A 55 -5.17 22.18 12.81
C CYS A 55 -5.22 23.46 13.65
N ALA A 56 -4.08 23.83 14.22
CA ALA A 56 -3.90 25.10 14.92
C ALA A 56 -3.56 26.21 13.95
N ASN A 57 -4.19 27.37 14.10
CA ASN A 57 -3.83 28.57 13.35
C ASN A 57 -2.73 29.36 14.07
N ILE A 58 -2.02 30.22 13.32
CA ILE A 58 -1.04 31.16 13.90
C ILE A 58 -1.68 32.02 14.99
N TRP A 59 -2.96 32.39 14.84
CA TRP A 59 -3.69 33.17 15.84
C TRP A 59 -3.93 32.39 17.15
N ASP A 60 -4.15 31.08 17.06
CA ASP A 60 -4.29 30.22 18.26
C ASP A 60 -2.96 30.17 19.03
N PHE A 61 -1.83 30.24 18.32
CA PHE A 61 -0.50 30.33 18.94
C PHE A 61 -0.24 31.71 19.56
N VAL A 62 -0.57 32.80 18.86
CA VAL A 62 -0.41 34.17 19.37
C VAL A 62 -1.29 34.42 20.60
N SER A 63 -2.53 33.93 20.60
CA SER A 63 -3.42 34.05 21.77
C SER A 63 -2.88 33.29 22.99
N LEU A 64 -2.27 32.11 22.79
CA LEU A 64 -1.60 31.37 23.85
C LEU A 64 -0.35 32.09 24.38
N LEU A 65 0.44 32.72 23.51
CA LEU A 65 1.59 33.53 23.92
C LEU A 65 1.16 34.75 24.75
N ASN A 66 0.09 35.43 24.35
CA ASN A 66 -0.50 36.54 25.10
C ASN A 66 -1.00 36.08 26.48
N PHE A 67 -1.63 34.89 26.56
CA PHE A 67 -2.06 34.31 27.84
C PHE A 67 -0.90 34.03 28.79
N LYS A 68 0.28 33.69 28.26
CA LYS A 68 1.51 33.50 29.06
C LYS A 68 2.28 34.80 29.34
N ASN A 69 1.72 35.97 29.05
CA ASN A 69 2.36 37.29 29.19
C ASN A 69 3.70 37.42 28.44
N LEU A 70 3.91 36.64 27.38
CA LEU A 70 5.07 36.80 26.52
C LEU A 70 4.80 37.99 25.59
N LYS A 71 5.37 39.13 25.94
CA LYS A 71 5.35 40.32 25.09
C LYS A 71 6.12 40.01 23.81
N ILE A 72 5.43 39.93 22.68
CA ILE A 72 6.02 39.80 21.34
C ILE A 72 6.60 41.16 20.89
N GLU A 73 7.06 42.00 21.82
CA GLU A 73 7.56 43.34 21.55
C GLU A 73 8.91 43.23 20.81
N ASN A 74 8.84 43.42 19.49
CA ASN A 74 9.82 44.01 18.56
C ASN A 74 11.20 43.36 18.33
N ASN A 75 11.56 42.23 18.96
CA ASN A 75 12.87 41.59 18.75
C ASN A 75 12.88 40.34 17.85
N ILE A 76 11.86 40.15 16.99
CA ILE A 76 11.90 39.10 15.96
C ILE A 76 12.75 39.62 14.79
N LYS A 77 14.06 39.44 14.85
CA LYS A 77 14.91 39.60 13.66
C LYS A 77 14.53 38.50 12.66
N PRO A 78 14.28 38.81 11.38
CA PRO A 78 14.03 37.79 10.37
C PRO A 78 15.25 36.88 10.27
N VAL A 79 15.09 35.62 10.66
CA VAL A 79 16.13 34.60 10.52
C VAL A 79 16.07 34.10 9.08
N LEU A 80 17.08 34.42 8.29
CA LEU A 80 17.29 33.82 6.96
C LEU A 80 17.72 32.37 7.16
N TYR A 81 16.78 31.43 7.05
CA TYR A 81 17.12 30.02 6.99
C TYR A 81 17.71 29.71 5.61
N PRO A 82 18.87 29.05 5.51
CA PRO A 82 19.34 28.53 4.24
C PRO A 82 18.29 27.56 3.71
N SER A 83 17.92 27.70 2.43
CA SER A 83 16.94 26.83 1.78
C SER A 83 17.35 25.37 1.93
N VAL A 84 16.45 24.53 2.44
CA VAL A 84 16.65 23.09 2.55
C VAL A 84 16.92 22.55 1.15
N GLN A 85 18.17 22.16 0.88
CA GLN A 85 18.51 21.44 -0.35
C GLN A 85 17.70 20.13 -0.32
N LYS A 86 16.85 19.91 -1.34
CA LYS A 86 16.20 18.62 -1.51
C LYS A 86 17.31 17.60 -1.68
N ASN A 87 17.48 16.72 -0.69
CA ASN A 87 18.28 15.53 -0.86
C ASN A 87 17.59 14.72 -1.98
N ASN A 88 18.15 14.75 -3.19
CA ASN A 88 17.75 13.85 -4.25
C ASN A 88 18.17 12.45 -3.79
N ILE A 89 17.25 11.74 -3.15
CA ILE A 89 17.41 10.33 -2.87
C ILE A 89 17.42 9.67 -4.25
N GLU A 90 18.57 9.18 -4.69
CA GLU A 90 18.67 8.44 -5.94
C GLU A 90 17.78 7.19 -5.84
N GLU A 91 16.72 7.14 -6.65
CA GLU A 91 15.85 5.97 -6.73
C GLU A 91 16.64 4.80 -7.31
N PHE A 92 16.80 3.73 -6.52
CA PHE A 92 17.46 2.51 -6.95
C PHE A 92 16.67 1.86 -8.10
N LYS A 93 17.24 1.88 -9.31
CA LYS A 93 16.67 1.20 -10.48
C LYS A 93 17.12 -0.25 -10.48
N SER A 94 16.21 -1.16 -10.11
CA SER A 94 16.49 -2.61 -10.16
C SER A 94 16.72 -3.06 -11.60
N PRO A 95 17.80 -3.83 -11.89
CA PRO A 95 18.06 -4.40 -13.21
C PRO A 95 17.02 -5.45 -13.64
N LEU A 96 16.19 -5.94 -12.71
CA LEU A 96 15.06 -6.83 -13.01
C LEU A 96 13.89 -6.12 -13.71
N SER A 97 13.87 -4.78 -13.70
CA SER A 97 12.90 -3.97 -14.42
C SER A 97 13.42 -3.65 -15.84
N THR A 98 13.39 -4.63 -16.73
CA THR A 98 13.70 -4.41 -18.15
C THR A 98 12.71 -3.39 -18.73
N TYR A 99 13.24 -2.33 -19.36
CA TYR A 99 12.47 -1.21 -19.92
C TYR A 99 11.43 -1.59 -20.99
N LEU A 100 11.53 -2.81 -21.54
CA LEU A 100 10.77 -3.28 -22.69
C LEU A 100 9.27 -3.51 -22.42
N GLU A 101 8.85 -3.55 -21.15
CA GLU A 101 7.47 -3.91 -20.77
C GLU A 101 6.73 -2.81 -20.02
N ARG A 102 7.15 -1.55 -20.16
CA ARG A 102 6.37 -0.44 -19.61
C ARG A 102 5.11 -0.26 -20.46
N TYR A 103 3.98 -0.66 -19.90
CA TYR A 103 2.66 -0.29 -20.41
C TYR A 103 2.62 1.22 -20.67
N ILE A 104 2.18 1.62 -21.86
CA ILE A 104 1.95 3.04 -22.16
C ILE A 104 0.80 3.50 -21.28
N HIS A 105 1.08 4.37 -20.32
CA HIS A 105 0.04 5.00 -19.52
C HIS A 105 -0.77 5.94 -20.40
N ILE A 106 -2.10 5.87 -20.30
CA ILE A 106 -3.00 6.78 -21.02
C ILE A 106 -2.93 8.18 -20.42
N TYR A 107 -2.60 8.28 -19.13
CA TYR A 107 -2.50 9.54 -18.39
C TYR A 107 -1.24 9.60 -17.53
N ASP A 108 -0.63 10.79 -17.47
CA ASP A 108 0.65 11.03 -16.78
C ASP A 108 0.59 10.85 -15.25
N PHE A 109 -0.60 10.96 -14.66
CA PHE A 109 -0.79 10.82 -13.21
C PHE A 109 -1.03 9.37 -12.76
N MET A 110 -1.08 8.40 -13.68
CA MET A 110 -1.32 7.02 -13.31
C MET A 110 -0.07 6.38 -12.67
N PRO A 111 -0.25 5.55 -11.63
CA PRO A 111 0.85 4.78 -11.07
C PRO A 111 1.34 3.77 -12.10
N SER A 112 2.65 3.50 -12.07
CA SER A 112 3.29 2.51 -12.95
C SER A 112 2.67 1.12 -12.78
N PHE A 113 2.27 0.48 -13.87
CA PHE A 113 1.80 -0.90 -13.83
C PHE A 113 2.96 -1.81 -13.40
N PRO A 114 2.69 -2.86 -12.61
CA PRO A 114 3.72 -3.79 -12.23
C PRO A 114 4.22 -4.57 -13.47
N PRO A 115 5.47 -5.07 -13.47
CA PRO A 115 6.06 -5.74 -14.64
C PRO A 115 5.31 -7.02 -15.03
N THR A 116 5.37 -7.43 -16.31
CA THR A 116 4.44 -8.46 -16.85
C THR A 116 4.47 -9.79 -16.08
N HIS A 117 5.63 -10.17 -15.56
CA HIS A 117 5.82 -11.39 -14.76
C HIS A 117 5.03 -11.41 -13.44
N THR A 118 4.57 -10.25 -12.95
CA THR A 118 3.73 -10.15 -11.74
C THR A 118 2.26 -10.47 -12.04
N PHE A 119 1.83 -10.37 -13.31
CA PHE A 119 0.47 -10.77 -13.67
C PHE A 119 0.38 -12.29 -13.61
N ARG A 120 -0.50 -12.77 -12.73
CA ARG A 120 -0.72 -14.17 -12.45
C ARG A 120 -1.24 -14.89 -13.71
N GLN A 121 -0.34 -15.58 -14.40
CA GLN A 121 -0.60 -16.64 -15.38
C GLN A 121 -1.80 -16.39 -16.33
N THR A 122 -1.63 -15.58 -17.37
CA THR A 122 -2.54 -15.65 -18.52
C THR A 122 -2.26 -16.93 -19.31
N TYR A 123 -2.98 -17.99 -18.97
CA TYR A 123 -3.22 -19.21 -19.74
C TYR A 123 -1.98 -19.96 -20.25
N ILE A 124 -1.36 -20.74 -19.37
CA ILE A 124 -0.82 -22.03 -19.85
C ILE A 124 -2.07 -22.85 -20.19
N LYS A 125 -2.51 -22.81 -21.45
CA LYS A 125 -3.43 -23.82 -21.95
C LYS A 125 -2.66 -25.13 -21.88
N ASN A 126 -2.86 -25.91 -20.82
CA ASN A 126 -2.58 -27.33 -20.81
C ASN A 126 -3.49 -27.96 -21.87
N LYS A 127 -3.15 -27.81 -23.15
CA LYS A 127 -3.66 -28.65 -24.22
C LYS A 127 -2.98 -30.00 -24.04
N GLU A 128 -3.45 -30.78 -23.08
CA GLU A 128 -3.43 -32.22 -23.28
C GLU A 128 -4.12 -32.43 -24.63
N LYS A 129 -3.41 -33.01 -25.60
CA LYS A 129 -3.98 -33.37 -26.90
C LYS A 129 -5.03 -34.43 -26.64
N GLU A 130 -6.27 -34.03 -26.33
CA GLU A 130 -7.38 -34.96 -26.30
C GLU A 130 -7.54 -35.53 -27.72
N ASP A 131 -7.19 -36.80 -27.89
CA ASP A 131 -7.26 -37.47 -29.18
C ASP A 131 -8.72 -37.78 -29.51
N ARG A 132 -9.39 -36.80 -30.14
CA ARG A 132 -10.82 -36.87 -30.52
C ARG A 132 -11.11 -38.13 -31.34
N SER A 133 -10.16 -38.57 -32.16
CA SER A 133 -10.27 -39.76 -33.01
C SER A 133 -10.44 -41.03 -32.16
N GLN A 134 -9.67 -41.14 -31.08
CA GLN A 134 -9.76 -42.29 -30.18
C GLN A 134 -11.08 -42.32 -29.41
N LYS A 135 -11.58 -41.14 -28.96
CA LYS A 135 -12.90 -41.02 -28.33
C LYS A 135 -14.06 -41.39 -29.27
N VAL A 136 -13.97 -41.08 -30.56
CA VAL A 136 -14.99 -41.47 -31.55
C VAL A 136 -14.95 -42.98 -31.80
N LYS A 137 -13.77 -43.56 -31.96
CA LYS A 137 -13.60 -45.00 -32.14
C LYS A 137 -14.16 -45.80 -30.97
N THR A 138 -13.88 -45.39 -29.73
CA THR A 138 -14.39 -46.08 -28.54
C THR A 138 -15.91 -46.01 -28.43
N ARG A 139 -16.54 -44.89 -28.79
CA ARG A 139 -18.01 -44.78 -28.83
C ARG A 139 -18.64 -45.73 -29.85
N LEU A 140 -18.07 -45.83 -31.05
CA LEU A 140 -18.57 -46.75 -32.07
C LEU A 140 -18.44 -48.21 -31.64
N GLU A 141 -17.31 -48.58 -31.03
CA GLU A 141 -17.11 -49.92 -30.48
C GLU A 141 -18.10 -50.24 -29.36
N GLN A 142 -18.42 -49.27 -28.50
CA GLN A 142 -19.43 -49.43 -27.45
C GLN A 142 -20.83 -49.64 -28.06
N SER A 143 -21.20 -48.87 -29.08
CA SER A 143 -22.48 -49.02 -29.80
C SER A 143 -22.62 -50.42 -30.40
N LEU A 144 -21.60 -50.87 -31.14
CA LEU A 144 -21.60 -52.20 -31.77
C LEU A 144 -21.65 -53.35 -30.76
N ARG A 145 -21.01 -53.18 -29.59
CA ARG A 145 -21.11 -54.17 -28.50
C ARG A 145 -22.53 -54.22 -27.93
N ALA A 146 -23.17 -53.07 -27.74
CA ALA A 146 -24.54 -53.00 -27.24
C ALA A 146 -25.54 -53.66 -28.21
N GLU A 147 -25.42 -53.38 -29.51
CA GLU A 147 -26.25 -54.01 -30.56
C GLU A 147 -26.07 -55.53 -30.60
N LYS A 148 -24.82 -56.02 -30.56
CA LYS A 148 -24.54 -57.46 -30.54
C LYS A 148 -25.13 -58.13 -29.31
N ASN A 149 -25.05 -57.49 -28.14
CA ASN A 149 -25.63 -58.00 -26.91
C ASN A 149 -27.16 -58.04 -26.98
N LEU A 150 -27.79 -57.00 -27.54
CA LEU A 150 -29.23 -56.96 -27.75
C LEU A 150 -29.70 -58.08 -28.70
N LEU A 151 -28.99 -58.29 -29.81
CA LEU A 151 -29.29 -59.40 -30.73
C LEU A 151 -29.11 -60.78 -30.07
N ARG A 152 -28.10 -60.95 -29.21
CA ARG A 152 -27.92 -62.19 -28.44
C ARG A 152 -29.06 -62.40 -27.45
N LEU A 153 -29.52 -61.35 -26.78
CA LEU A 153 -30.68 -61.41 -25.87
C LEU A 153 -31.95 -61.83 -26.62
N ILE A 154 -32.22 -61.24 -27.80
CA ILE A 154 -33.38 -61.60 -28.63
C ILE A 154 -33.30 -63.07 -29.09
N LYS A 155 -32.12 -63.53 -29.54
CA LYS A 155 -31.94 -64.93 -29.97
C LYS A 155 -32.07 -65.90 -28.80
N GLY A 156 -31.59 -65.52 -27.60
CA GLY A 156 -31.68 -66.34 -26.40
C GLY A 156 -33.07 -66.41 -25.78
N SER A 157 -33.89 -65.35 -25.91
CA SER A 157 -35.26 -65.33 -25.36
C SER A 157 -36.31 -65.98 -26.25
N GLY A 158 -35.97 -66.37 -27.49
CA GLY A 158 -36.88 -67.04 -28.44
C GLY A 158 -38.10 -66.21 -28.89
N SER A 159 -38.29 -65.02 -28.33
CA SER A 159 -39.37 -64.07 -28.60
C SER A 159 -38.90 -62.65 -28.29
N LEU A 160 -39.42 -61.65 -29.00
CA LEU A 160 -39.11 -60.25 -28.68
C LEU A 160 -39.63 -59.93 -27.27
N PRO A 161 -38.81 -59.29 -26.40
CA PRO A 161 -39.27 -58.87 -25.09
C PRO A 161 -40.50 -57.96 -25.20
N SER A 162 -41.51 -58.20 -24.36
CA SER A 162 -42.83 -57.52 -24.42
C SER A 162 -42.77 -55.99 -24.28
N PHE A 163 -41.66 -55.43 -23.78
CA PHE A 163 -41.46 -53.99 -23.66
C PHE A 163 -41.03 -53.28 -24.96
N VAL A 164 -40.68 -54.01 -26.03
CA VAL A 164 -40.33 -53.41 -27.33
C VAL A 164 -41.59 -53.00 -28.11
N ASN A 165 -42.76 -53.53 -27.75
CA ASN A 165 -44.00 -53.33 -28.49
C ASN A 165 -44.88 -52.22 -27.88
N TYR A 166 -44.35 -51.01 -27.71
CA TYR A 166 -45.18 -49.84 -27.37
C TYR A 166 -46.04 -49.34 -28.56
N LEU A 167 -45.86 -49.88 -29.77
CA LEU A 167 -46.59 -49.48 -30.99
C LEU A 167 -47.72 -50.43 -31.42
N HIS A 168 -47.84 -51.62 -30.81
CA HIS A 168 -48.94 -52.55 -31.10
C HIS A 168 -49.83 -52.73 -29.88
N LYS A 169 -50.63 -51.70 -29.57
CA LYS A 169 -51.92 -51.88 -28.90
C LYS A 169 -53.01 -51.93 -29.98
N LYS A 170 -53.57 -53.10 -30.21
CA LYS A 170 -54.97 -53.26 -30.62
C LYS A 170 -55.66 -54.05 -29.53
#